data_AF-A0A7Y1V5Z6-F1
#
_entry.id   AF-A0A7Y1V5Z6-F1
#
_cell.length_a   1.000
_cell.length_b   1.000
_cell.length_c   1.000
_cell.angle_alpha   90.00
_cell.angle_beta   90.00
_cell.angle_gamma   90.00
#
_symmetry.space_group_name_H-M   'P 1'
#
loop_
_entity.id
_entity.type
_entity.pdbx_description
1 polymer ?
#
loop_
_entity_poly.entity_id
_entity_poly.type
_entity_poly.pdbx_seq_one_letter_code
_entity_poly.pdbx_strand_id
1 'polypeptide(L)'
;MRRRKFLHHSLLTCSVLAMDASTHLFEIYKKKYGWTRALAKSVKHPEIQFPPEKRIPLGWPAFPVSHRSEHTVLHFEKPTQTSSQAWLRLTAAIDFREEKKIDVLLPKSGEKIGQFNIRYAHPFQPFQVKVMKKHLRKIQKDGIELRQITGKKDAWFFGPTIDHKDSLGFHPHLLIGSNESALSTFKQNMYGLQVLSPFGWMGGCVLDALSEMEKTGDQKAAENLSRHLSHFLHEDYGVRYENPHTEPLDGRFNSIEDFLPFSAIIRKRPQHPSIERAMQFLLQYEQPDGLIISGNKMSTEGCYTVAYPLAVWAVYKHDAAIAQKSIRQISLRARYLMSDHGIHQQGTRDGSLAFKNWGRGIAWLMLGTAKVIRELKEGGFDHLPALVELTYILQRAAALVTHLQTSDGLWRSFIDRPEVAIDTSASAGIAAALAWGNYIGILEERYTDQAELTQQNLPRFLTADGLLTQVSQINRGGESLQASDYRVIAQFGMGLMAQLDAALNYLQN
;
A
#
# COMPACT_ATOMS: atom_id res chain seq x y z
N MET A 1 27.82 -11.17 61.55
CA MET A 1 29.09 -10.52 61.12
C MET A 1 28.78 -9.17 60.49
N ARG A 2 29.67 -8.20 60.65
CA ARG A 2 29.41 -6.74 60.72
C ARG A 2 29.06 -6.06 59.38
N ARG A 3 28.20 -5.05 59.52
CA ARG A 3 27.97 -3.88 58.64
C ARG A 3 29.20 -2.95 58.58
N ARG A 4 29.15 -2.06 57.59
CA ARG A 4 29.81 -0.74 57.41
C ARG A 4 31.21 -0.73 56.78
N LYS A 5 31.31 -0.06 55.63
CA LYS A 5 32.23 1.08 55.43
C LYS A 5 31.58 2.10 54.47
N PHE A 6 31.69 3.36 54.87
CA PHE A 6 31.13 4.57 54.28
C PHE A 6 32.25 5.29 53.49
N LEU A 7 31.87 5.90 52.36
CA LEU A 7 32.33 7.16 51.74
C LEU A 7 33.80 7.61 51.87
N HIS A 8 34.46 7.82 50.72
CA HIS A 8 34.95 9.14 50.26
C HIS A 8 35.55 9.05 48.84
N HIS A 9 35.49 10.18 48.11
CA HIS A 9 36.11 10.55 46.81
C HIS A 9 35.07 10.67 45.68
N SER A 10 35.02 11.70 44.83
CA SER A 10 35.62 13.04 44.76
C SER A 10 34.81 13.77 43.69
N LEU A 11 34.48 15.05 43.90
CA LEU A 11 33.94 15.92 42.86
C LEU A 11 34.99 16.13 41.76
N LEU A 12 34.74 15.61 40.58
CA LEU A 12 35.47 15.94 39.35
C LEU A 12 34.50 16.59 38.38
N THR A 13 34.62 17.90 38.28
CA THR A 13 34.09 18.75 37.22
C THR A 13 34.59 18.25 35.86
N CYS A 14 33.70 17.68 35.05
CA CYS A 14 33.96 17.44 33.64
C CYS A 14 33.38 18.59 32.83
N SER A 15 34.26 19.47 32.40
CA SER A 15 34.07 20.44 31.33
C SER A 15 33.67 19.70 30.05
N VAL A 16 32.42 19.89 29.61
CA VAL A 16 31.93 19.41 28.32
C VAL A 16 32.56 20.29 27.24
N LEU A 17 33.62 19.79 26.60
CA LEU A 17 34.04 20.28 25.30
C LEU A 17 32.96 19.86 24.29
N ALA A 18 32.24 20.86 23.76
CA ALA A 18 31.34 20.69 22.64
C ALA A 18 32.14 20.22 21.42
N MET A 19 32.17 18.91 21.19
CA MET A 19 32.59 18.33 19.93
C MET A 19 31.38 18.13 19.04
N ASP A 20 31.53 18.67 17.84
CA ASP A 20 30.55 18.93 16.79
C ASP A 20 29.81 17.66 16.34
N ALA A 21 28.55 17.52 16.74
CA ALA A 21 27.68 16.38 16.40
C ALA A 21 27.24 16.35 14.92
N SER A 22 27.68 17.32 14.11
CA SER A 22 27.29 17.47 12.70
C SER A 22 28.03 16.52 11.74
N THR A 23 29.21 16.02 12.13
CA THR A 23 30.07 15.20 11.24
C THR A 23 29.94 13.69 11.44
N HIS A 24 29.41 13.22 12.57
CA HIS A 24 29.25 11.79 12.85
C HIS A 24 27.93 11.16 12.36
N LEU A 25 26.96 11.97 11.92
CA LEU A 25 25.64 11.47 11.45
C LEU A 25 25.59 11.13 9.96
N PHE A 26 26.65 11.39 9.19
CA PHE A 26 26.74 10.99 7.77
C PHE A 26 27.29 9.57 7.55
N GLU A 27 27.77 8.89 8.60
CA GLU A 27 28.47 7.61 8.50
C GLU A 27 27.65 6.37 8.92
N ILE A 28 26.45 6.53 9.51
CA ILE A 28 25.67 5.39 10.05
C ILE A 28 24.86 4.61 8.98
N TYR A 29 24.89 4.99 7.70
CA TYR A 29 24.18 4.29 6.61
C TYR A 29 25.09 3.82 5.44
N LYS A 30 26.22 3.16 5.74
CA LYS A 30 27.02 2.46 4.70
C LYS A 30 26.89 0.94 4.77
N LYS A 31 25.67 0.41 4.64
CA LYS A 31 25.52 -0.75 3.74
C LYS A 31 25.45 -0.13 2.36
N LYS A 32 26.53 -0.24 1.58
CA LYS A 32 26.62 0.38 0.25
C LYS A 32 25.65 -0.37 -0.66
N TYR A 33 24.37 0.02 -0.66
CA TYR A 33 23.41 -0.48 -1.63
C TYR A 33 23.99 -0.20 -3.03
N GLY A 34 23.73 -1.11 -3.97
CA GLY A 34 24.08 -0.91 -5.38
C GLY A 34 23.32 0.25 -6.04
N TRP A 35 22.52 0.99 -5.27
CA TRP A 35 21.71 2.12 -5.70
C TRP A 35 21.81 3.32 -4.75
N THR A 36 21.49 4.49 -5.29
CA THR A 36 21.43 5.78 -4.59
C THR A 36 20.23 6.59 -5.10
N ARG A 37 19.69 7.47 -4.24
CA ARG A 37 18.71 8.50 -4.62
C ARG A 37 19.43 9.85 -4.66
N ALA A 38 19.66 10.40 -5.85
CA ALA A 38 20.09 11.78 -5.98
C ALA A 38 18.84 12.68 -5.95
N LEU A 39 18.57 13.26 -4.78
CA LEU A 39 17.38 14.08 -4.52
C LEU A 39 17.41 15.38 -5.34
N ALA A 40 16.24 15.89 -5.72
CA ALA A 40 16.14 17.25 -6.20
C ALA A 40 16.41 18.22 -5.05
N LYS A 41 17.40 19.08 -5.21
CA LYS A 41 17.74 20.14 -4.26
C LYS A 41 16.74 21.30 -4.32
N SER A 42 16.23 21.59 -5.51
CA SER A 42 15.25 22.65 -5.71
C SER A 42 14.31 22.32 -6.86
N VAL A 43 13.11 22.89 -6.79
CA VAL A 43 12.09 22.82 -7.82
C VAL A 43 11.65 24.22 -8.16
N LYS A 44 11.95 24.68 -9.38
CA LYS A 44 11.45 25.94 -9.91
C LYS A 44 10.16 25.65 -10.68
N HIS A 45 9.04 26.17 -10.22
CA HIS A 45 7.72 25.94 -10.83
C HIS A 45 6.97 27.28 -10.96
N PRO A 46 5.95 27.37 -11.83
CA PRO A 46 5.07 28.53 -11.87
C PRO A 46 4.35 28.74 -10.53
N GLU A 47 4.03 30.00 -10.22
CA GLU A 47 3.23 30.36 -9.04
C GLU A 47 1.76 29.99 -9.27
N ILE A 48 1.44 28.71 -9.05
CA ILE A 48 0.08 28.19 -9.12
C ILE A 48 -0.39 27.95 -7.70
N GLN A 49 -1.51 28.57 -7.34
CA GLN A 49 -2.14 28.36 -6.05
C GLN A 49 -2.67 26.93 -5.96
N PHE A 50 -2.32 26.22 -4.88
CA PHE A 50 -2.94 24.95 -4.59
C PHE A 50 -4.44 25.14 -4.32
N PRO A 51 -5.34 24.27 -4.83
CA PRO A 51 -6.77 24.48 -4.66
C PRO A 51 -7.17 24.59 -3.17
N PRO A 52 -7.84 25.69 -2.75
CA PRO A 52 -8.07 25.99 -1.33
C PRO A 52 -9.00 24.99 -0.63
N GLU A 53 -9.84 24.27 -1.38
CA GLU A 53 -10.73 23.23 -0.87
C GLU A 53 -10.02 21.89 -0.61
N LYS A 54 -8.76 21.77 -1.03
CA LYS A 54 -7.97 20.54 -0.96
C LYS A 54 -6.87 20.65 0.08
N ARG A 55 -6.34 19.50 0.49
CA ARG A 55 -5.16 19.43 1.36
C ARG A 55 -4.15 18.42 0.82
N ILE A 56 -2.88 18.81 0.76
CA ILE A 56 -1.80 17.83 0.54
C ILE A 56 -1.75 16.92 1.77
N PRO A 57 -1.79 15.58 1.61
CA PRO A 57 -1.69 14.66 2.73
C PRO A 57 -0.49 14.99 3.63
N LEU A 58 -0.72 14.96 4.93
CA LEU A 58 0.26 15.27 5.99
C LEU A 58 0.81 16.72 5.97
N GLY A 59 0.28 17.60 5.11
CA GLY A 59 0.80 18.95 4.95
C GLY A 59 2.20 19.02 4.36
N TRP A 60 2.66 17.94 3.70
CA TRP A 60 3.98 17.92 3.09
C TRP A 60 4.08 18.90 1.92
N PRO A 61 5.29 19.41 1.60
CA PRO A 61 5.48 20.24 0.43
C PRO A 61 5.09 19.51 -0.86
N ALA A 62 4.49 20.23 -1.79
CA ALA A 62 4.16 19.74 -3.11
C ALA A 62 4.40 20.83 -4.16
N PHE A 63 4.61 20.42 -5.40
CA PHE A 63 4.78 21.33 -6.53
C PHE A 63 3.90 20.93 -7.73
N PRO A 64 3.45 21.90 -8.52
CA PRO A 64 2.65 21.64 -9.72
C PRO A 64 3.54 21.34 -10.94
N VAL A 65 2.97 20.60 -11.88
CA VAL A 65 3.35 20.60 -13.30
C VAL A 65 2.12 21.07 -14.08
N SER A 66 2.22 22.27 -14.62
CA SER A 66 1.08 23.03 -15.17
C SER A 66 0.54 22.43 -16.46
N HIS A 67 -0.78 22.36 -16.60
CA HIS A 67 -1.45 22.04 -17.87
C HIS A 67 -1.41 23.19 -18.88
N ARG A 68 -1.02 24.40 -18.45
CA ARG A 68 -1.04 25.64 -19.25
C ARG A 68 0.26 25.90 -20.01
N SER A 69 1.04 24.86 -20.29
CA SER A 69 2.33 24.94 -20.99
C SER A 69 3.43 25.71 -20.25
N GLU A 70 3.29 25.95 -18.95
CA GLU A 70 4.36 26.47 -18.10
C GLU A 70 5.33 25.35 -17.68
N HIS A 71 6.56 25.73 -17.36
CA HIS A 71 7.65 24.78 -17.15
C HIS A 71 7.95 24.60 -15.66
N THR A 72 8.09 23.36 -15.22
CA THR A 72 8.63 23.02 -13.90
C THR A 72 10.02 22.41 -14.06
N VAL A 73 11.04 22.98 -13.42
CA VAL A 73 12.44 22.55 -13.54
C VAL A 73 12.95 22.01 -12.21
N LEU A 74 13.42 20.76 -12.22
CA LEU A 74 14.05 20.06 -11.10
C LEU A 74 15.57 20.17 -11.20
N HIS A 75 16.23 20.63 -10.13
CA HIS A 75 17.70 20.61 -10.04
C HIS A 75 18.15 19.60 -8.99
N PHE A 76 19.07 18.72 -9.35
CA PHE A 76 19.51 17.60 -8.51
C PHE A 76 20.85 17.85 -7.85
N GLU A 77 21.07 17.23 -6.70
CA GLU A 77 22.41 17.07 -6.16
C GLU A 77 23.29 16.25 -7.11
N LYS A 78 24.61 16.47 -7.07
CA LYS A 78 25.55 15.72 -7.91
C LYS A 78 25.47 14.23 -7.56
N PRO A 79 25.08 13.35 -8.51
CA PRO A 79 25.11 11.91 -8.32
C PRO A 79 26.52 11.44 -7.96
N THR A 80 26.60 10.59 -6.94
CA THR A 80 27.86 9.98 -6.50
C THR A 80 28.24 8.76 -7.33
N GLN A 81 27.31 8.18 -8.09
CA GLN A 81 27.52 7.00 -8.93
C GLN A 81 27.20 7.31 -10.39
N THR A 82 28.08 6.89 -11.31
CA THR A 82 27.99 7.21 -12.76
C THR A 82 27.95 5.98 -13.66
N SER A 83 27.91 4.76 -13.11
CA SER A 83 28.06 3.53 -13.90
C SER A 83 26.75 2.84 -14.32
N SER A 84 25.61 3.09 -13.67
CA SER A 84 24.41 2.25 -13.72
C SER A 84 23.16 2.88 -14.38
N GLN A 85 22.11 2.06 -14.52
CA GLN A 85 20.77 2.48 -14.97
C GLN A 85 20.23 3.59 -14.05
N ALA A 86 19.47 4.52 -14.63
CA ALA A 86 18.90 5.65 -13.92
C ALA A 86 17.42 5.82 -14.24
N TRP A 87 16.63 6.26 -13.26
CA TRP A 87 15.24 6.61 -13.41
C TRP A 87 14.94 7.92 -12.71
N LEU A 88 14.20 8.80 -13.37
CA LEU A 88 13.55 9.91 -12.68
C LEU A 88 12.30 9.37 -12.00
N ARG A 89 12.18 9.57 -10.69
CA ARG A 89 11.00 9.20 -9.92
C ARG A 89 10.31 10.44 -9.36
N LEU A 90 8.99 10.48 -9.54
CA LEU A 90 8.08 11.47 -8.97
C LEU A 90 6.95 10.75 -8.24
N THR A 91 6.48 11.31 -7.13
CA THR A 91 5.39 10.72 -6.35
C THR A 91 4.19 11.65 -6.35
N ALA A 92 3.03 11.13 -6.75
CA ALA A 92 1.80 11.91 -6.75
C ALA A 92 1.46 12.38 -5.33
N ALA A 93 1.28 13.68 -5.14
CA ALA A 93 0.87 14.27 -3.87
C ALA A 93 -0.64 14.25 -3.68
N ILE A 94 -1.38 14.18 -4.77
CA ILE A 94 -2.85 14.20 -4.76
C ILE A 94 -3.41 13.11 -5.65
N ASP A 95 -4.72 12.98 -5.58
CA ASP A 95 -5.49 12.12 -6.44
C ASP A 95 -5.64 12.71 -7.86
N PHE A 96 -5.25 11.96 -8.90
CA PHE A 96 -5.49 12.34 -10.29
C PHE A 96 -6.76 11.65 -10.78
N ARG A 97 -7.75 12.45 -11.20
CA ARG A 97 -9.04 11.96 -11.72
C ARG A 97 -9.10 11.83 -13.24
N GLU A 98 -7.94 11.84 -13.88
CA GLU A 98 -7.78 11.80 -15.33
C GLU A 98 -6.43 11.20 -15.71
N GLU A 99 -6.27 10.87 -16.98
CA GLU A 99 -4.96 10.54 -17.55
C GLU A 99 -4.13 11.80 -17.76
N LYS A 100 -2.86 11.72 -17.38
CA LYS A 100 -1.88 12.79 -17.57
C LYS A 100 -0.67 12.26 -18.30
N LYS A 101 -0.16 13.05 -19.24
CA LYS A 101 1.13 12.81 -19.90
C LYS A 101 2.05 13.97 -19.58
N ILE A 102 3.23 13.66 -19.09
CA ILE A 102 4.23 14.67 -18.71
C ILE A 102 5.52 14.35 -19.43
N ASP A 103 5.91 15.25 -20.32
CA ASP A 103 7.19 15.16 -21.01
C ASP A 103 8.32 15.53 -20.06
N VAL A 104 9.41 14.78 -20.17
CA VAL A 104 10.66 14.98 -19.43
C VAL A 104 11.68 15.48 -20.44
N LEU A 105 12.15 16.72 -20.27
CA LEU A 105 13.00 17.41 -21.24
C LEU A 105 14.29 17.92 -20.60
N LEU A 106 15.30 18.15 -21.44
CA LEU A 106 16.49 18.90 -21.07
C LEU A 106 16.23 20.41 -21.22
N PRO A 107 16.33 21.22 -20.15
CA PRO A 107 15.87 22.62 -20.16
C PRO A 107 16.46 23.51 -21.26
N LYS A 108 17.75 23.36 -21.56
CA LYS A 108 18.44 24.22 -22.55
C LYS A 108 18.19 23.82 -24.00
N SER A 109 18.09 22.53 -24.28
CA SER A 109 17.98 22.02 -25.64
C SER A 109 16.54 21.71 -26.07
N GLY A 110 15.60 21.60 -25.12
CA GLY A 110 14.25 21.09 -25.39
C GLY A 110 14.20 19.62 -25.79
N GLU A 111 15.35 18.91 -25.81
CA GLU A 111 15.43 17.47 -26.11
C GLU A 111 14.55 16.69 -25.13
N LYS A 112 13.54 15.98 -25.66
CA LYS A 112 12.71 15.06 -24.89
C LYS A 112 13.50 13.79 -24.56
N ILE A 113 13.67 13.52 -23.27
CA ILE A 113 14.44 12.38 -22.75
C ILE A 113 13.57 11.30 -22.11
N GLY A 114 12.26 11.55 -21.97
CA GLY A 114 11.30 10.59 -21.45
C GLY A 114 9.89 11.16 -21.37
N GLN A 115 8.94 10.34 -20.93
CA GLN A 115 7.55 10.75 -20.71
C GLN A 115 6.92 9.90 -19.62
N PHE A 116 6.28 10.54 -18.64
CA PHE A 116 5.37 9.87 -17.73
C PHE A 116 4.01 9.70 -18.40
N ASN A 117 3.46 8.49 -18.35
CA ASN A 117 2.07 8.21 -18.67
C ASN A 117 1.39 7.83 -17.35
N ILE A 118 0.64 8.76 -16.76
CA ILE A 118 0.06 8.61 -15.44
C ILE A 118 -1.46 8.51 -15.57
N ARG A 119 -2.01 7.34 -15.28
CA ARG A 119 -3.46 7.12 -15.30
C ARG A 119 -3.98 6.99 -13.88
N TYR A 120 -4.89 7.87 -13.49
CA TYR A 120 -5.63 7.78 -12.22
C TYR A 120 -4.75 7.58 -10.97
N ALA A 121 -3.70 8.39 -10.81
CA ALA A 121 -2.81 8.29 -9.65
C ALA A 121 -3.56 8.51 -8.33
N HIS A 122 -3.14 7.81 -7.28
CA HIS A 122 -3.53 8.10 -5.91
C HIS A 122 -2.37 8.79 -5.16
N PRO A 123 -2.63 9.49 -4.03
CA PRO A 123 -1.55 10.05 -3.23
C PRO A 123 -0.54 8.98 -2.78
N PHE A 124 0.71 9.40 -2.62
CA PHE A 124 1.88 8.56 -2.31
C PHE A 124 2.31 7.60 -3.42
N GLN A 125 1.61 7.54 -4.56
CA GLN A 125 1.97 6.63 -5.64
C GLN A 125 3.22 7.12 -6.40
N PRO A 126 4.29 6.31 -6.48
CA PRO A 126 5.48 6.66 -7.23
C PRO A 126 5.33 6.26 -8.71
N PHE A 127 5.82 7.13 -9.58
CA PHE A 127 5.95 6.91 -11.01
C PHE A 127 7.40 7.12 -11.41
N GLN A 128 7.88 6.34 -12.38
CA GLN A 128 9.25 6.46 -12.83
C GLN A 128 9.39 6.39 -14.35
N VAL A 129 10.39 7.13 -14.87
CA VAL A 129 10.78 7.12 -16.27
C VAL A 129 12.27 6.85 -16.35
N LYS A 130 12.66 5.92 -17.22
CA LYS A 130 14.08 5.59 -17.44
C LYS A 130 14.79 6.77 -18.06
N VAL A 131 15.95 7.11 -17.50
CA VAL A 131 16.85 8.16 -17.99
C VAL A 131 18.09 7.51 -18.58
N MET A 132 18.43 7.86 -19.81
CA MET A 132 19.60 7.29 -20.47
C MET A 132 20.89 7.89 -19.89
N LYS A 133 21.91 7.05 -19.71
CA LYS A 133 23.22 7.44 -19.14
C LYS A 133 23.83 8.66 -19.84
N LYS A 134 23.65 8.79 -21.16
CA LYS A 134 24.14 9.93 -21.97
C LYS A 134 23.59 11.29 -21.51
N HIS A 135 22.42 11.32 -20.87
CA HIS A 135 21.76 12.55 -20.41
C HIS A 135 22.17 12.96 -19.00
N LEU A 136 22.76 12.07 -18.20
CA LEU A 136 23.05 12.33 -16.78
C LEU A 136 23.94 13.56 -16.56
N ARG A 137 24.98 13.77 -17.38
CA ARG A 137 25.84 14.96 -17.27
C ARG A 137 25.08 16.26 -17.55
N LYS A 138 24.17 16.26 -18.53
CA LYS A 138 23.33 17.43 -18.84
C LYS A 138 22.32 17.69 -17.72
N ILE A 139 21.68 16.64 -17.22
CA ILE A 139 20.74 16.71 -16.08
C ILE A 139 21.43 17.27 -14.83
N GLN A 140 22.65 16.84 -14.54
CA GLN A 140 23.45 17.37 -13.43
C GLN A 140 23.72 18.87 -13.55
N LYS A 141 23.98 19.34 -14.76
CA LYS A 141 24.34 20.74 -15.03
C LYS A 141 23.11 21.65 -15.05
N ASP A 142 22.08 21.22 -15.76
CA ASP A 142 20.97 22.09 -16.18
C ASP A 142 19.63 21.69 -15.54
N GLY A 143 19.53 20.51 -14.93
CA GLY A 143 18.28 19.97 -14.36
C GLY A 143 17.42 19.19 -15.36
N ILE A 144 16.16 18.95 -14.98
CA ILE A 144 15.12 18.34 -15.80
C ILE A 144 13.93 19.28 -15.87
N GLU A 145 13.43 19.53 -17.07
CA GLU A 145 12.16 20.20 -17.28
C GLU A 145 11.01 19.18 -17.36
N LEU A 146 9.90 19.50 -16.71
CA LEU A 146 8.64 18.76 -16.77
C LEU A 146 7.59 19.64 -17.45
N ARG A 147 6.88 19.05 -18.42
CA ARG A 147 5.77 19.72 -19.14
C ARG A 147 4.58 18.80 -19.27
N GLN A 148 3.42 19.19 -18.73
CA GLN A 148 2.20 18.43 -18.93
C GLN A 148 1.65 18.71 -20.33
N ILE A 149 1.42 17.63 -21.10
CA ILE A 149 0.90 17.69 -22.48
C ILE A 149 -0.49 17.04 -22.62
N THR A 150 -0.97 16.36 -21.58
CA THR A 150 -2.31 15.76 -21.53
C THR A 150 -2.85 15.86 -20.11
N GLY A 151 -4.16 16.09 -19.97
CA GLY A 151 -4.85 16.34 -18.71
C GLY A 151 -5.25 17.80 -18.58
N LYS A 152 -6.44 18.05 -18.00
CA LYS A 152 -7.07 19.38 -17.87
C LYS A 152 -6.73 20.08 -16.56
N LYS A 153 -6.35 19.34 -15.52
CA LYS A 153 -5.92 19.88 -14.22
C LYS A 153 -4.40 19.76 -14.10
N ASP A 154 -3.79 20.53 -13.22
CA ASP A 154 -2.35 20.40 -12.95
C ASP A 154 -2.04 19.07 -12.28
N ALA A 155 -0.87 18.50 -12.57
CA ALA A 155 -0.32 17.39 -11.82
C ALA A 155 0.38 17.94 -10.58
N TRP A 156 0.17 17.32 -9.42
CA TRP A 156 0.85 17.72 -8.18
C TRP A 156 1.68 16.55 -7.64
N PHE A 157 2.95 16.83 -7.38
CA PHE A 157 3.92 15.86 -6.86
C PHE A 157 4.48 16.34 -5.53
N PHE A 158 4.87 15.40 -4.66
CA PHE A 158 5.56 15.77 -3.42
C PHE A 158 6.87 16.46 -3.75
N GLY A 159 7.18 17.54 -3.02
CA GLY A 159 8.39 18.33 -3.18
C GLY A 159 9.50 17.91 -2.23
N PRO A 160 10.72 18.49 -2.40
CA PRO A 160 11.80 18.27 -1.46
C PRO A 160 11.52 18.93 -0.11
N THR A 161 11.89 18.28 0.99
CA THR A 161 11.93 18.86 2.33
C THR A 161 13.10 18.31 3.14
N ILE A 162 13.62 19.12 4.06
CA ILE A 162 14.67 18.72 5.02
C ILE A 162 14.08 18.17 6.32
N ASP A 163 12.80 18.45 6.60
CA ASP A 163 12.13 18.17 7.87
C ASP A 163 11.64 16.72 7.97
N HIS A 164 11.58 16.01 6.84
CA HIS A 164 11.04 14.65 6.75
C HIS A 164 12.04 13.69 6.11
N LYS A 165 13.16 13.44 6.80
CA LYS A 165 14.23 12.54 6.33
C LYS A 165 13.81 11.09 6.14
N ASP A 166 12.65 10.71 6.66
CA ASP A 166 12.13 9.34 6.53
C ASP A 166 11.17 9.17 5.34
N SER A 167 10.76 10.28 4.69
CA SER A 167 9.90 10.28 3.49
C SER A 167 10.67 10.50 2.18
N LEU A 168 12.00 10.38 2.20
CA LEU A 168 12.87 10.71 1.06
C LEU A 168 12.58 9.92 -0.22
N GLY A 169 11.93 8.76 -0.16
CA GLY A 169 11.52 8.02 -1.36
C GLY A 169 10.33 8.63 -2.07
N PHE A 170 9.59 9.55 -1.41
CA PHE A 170 8.52 10.32 -2.03
C PHE A 170 9.00 11.59 -2.72
N HIS A 171 10.14 12.15 -2.30
CA HIS A 171 10.72 13.34 -2.92
C HIS A 171 11.10 13.06 -4.39
N PRO A 172 11.12 14.10 -5.25
CA PRO A 172 11.59 13.94 -6.62
C PRO A 172 13.08 13.60 -6.62
N HIS A 173 13.47 12.53 -7.31
CA HIS A 173 14.86 12.08 -7.32
C HIS A 173 15.23 11.31 -8.58
N LEU A 174 16.54 11.24 -8.83
CA LEU A 174 17.12 10.24 -9.73
C LEU A 174 17.49 9.01 -8.91
N LEU A 175 16.81 7.89 -9.16
CA LEU A 175 17.22 6.58 -8.67
C LEU A 175 18.30 6.05 -9.60
N ILE A 176 19.51 5.84 -9.10
CA ILE A 176 20.67 5.42 -9.89
C ILE A 176 21.24 4.16 -9.27
N GLY A 177 21.31 3.07 -10.02
CA GLY A 177 21.80 1.80 -9.48
C GLY A 177 21.13 0.55 -10.03
N SER A 178 21.63 -0.58 -9.58
CA SER A 178 20.95 -1.88 -9.59
C SER A 178 20.88 -2.38 -8.15
N ASN A 179 20.04 -3.39 -7.88
CA ASN A 179 20.03 -4.00 -6.56
C ASN A 179 20.12 -5.52 -6.64
N GLU A 180 21.26 -6.04 -6.20
CA GLU A 180 21.50 -7.47 -6.01
C GLU A 180 20.80 -8.01 -4.75
N SER A 181 20.23 -7.13 -3.92
CA SER A 181 19.54 -7.45 -2.66
C SER A 181 18.15 -6.82 -2.56
N ALA A 182 17.39 -6.82 -3.67
CA ALA A 182 16.08 -6.18 -3.77
C ALA A 182 15.11 -6.57 -2.64
N LEU A 183 15.09 -7.84 -2.25
CA LEU A 183 14.25 -8.33 -1.15
C LEU A 183 14.62 -7.72 0.21
N SER A 184 15.91 -7.53 0.49
CA SER A 184 16.34 -6.87 1.74
C SER A 184 15.89 -5.40 1.79
N THR A 185 15.93 -4.72 0.65
CA THR A 185 15.47 -3.34 0.54
C THR A 185 13.94 -3.25 0.61
N PHE A 186 13.22 -4.23 0.04
CA PHE A 186 11.78 -4.37 0.25
C PHE A 186 11.42 -4.43 1.74
N LYS A 187 12.08 -5.32 2.50
CA LYS A 187 11.87 -5.42 3.97
C LYS A 187 12.16 -4.10 4.68
N GLN A 188 13.22 -3.41 4.30
CA GLN A 188 13.55 -2.09 4.87
C GLN A 188 12.49 -1.02 4.56
N ASN A 189 11.92 -1.03 3.35
CA ASN A 189 10.82 -0.13 3.01
C ASN A 189 9.59 -0.41 3.87
N MET A 190 9.29 -1.68 4.16
CA MET A 190 8.21 -2.05 5.09
C MET A 190 8.43 -1.48 6.50
N TYR A 191 9.68 -1.27 6.94
CA TYR A 191 9.99 -0.63 8.22
C TYR A 191 10.07 0.90 8.17
N GLY A 192 9.71 1.53 7.04
CA GLY A 192 9.76 2.98 6.89
C GLY A 192 8.45 3.59 6.39
N LEU A 193 8.49 4.90 6.13
CA LEU A 193 7.36 5.62 5.53
C LEU A 193 7.23 5.42 4.02
N GLN A 194 8.15 4.72 3.36
CA GLN A 194 8.11 4.53 1.89
C GLN A 194 6.88 3.73 1.43
N VAL A 195 6.29 2.95 2.35
CA VAL A 195 5.07 2.17 2.11
C VAL A 195 3.80 2.91 2.56
N LEU A 196 3.91 4.17 2.99
CA LEU A 196 2.75 4.98 3.36
C LEU A 196 1.81 5.12 2.15
N SER A 197 0.52 4.99 2.42
CA SER A 197 -0.55 4.95 1.42
C SER A 197 -1.76 5.71 1.94
N PRO A 198 -2.72 6.09 1.08
CA PRO A 198 -3.94 6.73 1.53
C PRO A 198 -4.67 5.87 2.57
N PHE A 199 -5.25 6.52 3.59
CA PHE A 199 -6.11 5.86 4.58
C PHE A 199 -7.30 5.21 3.88
N GLY A 200 -7.64 3.98 4.31
CA GLY A 200 -8.63 3.11 3.68
C GLY A 200 -8.01 1.84 3.16
N TRP A 201 -8.61 1.18 2.16
CA TRP A 201 -8.19 -0.15 1.71
C TRP A 201 -6.70 -0.22 1.28
N MET A 202 -6.16 0.84 0.67
CA MET A 202 -4.76 0.86 0.23
C MET A 202 -3.79 0.82 1.42
N GLY A 203 -3.91 1.78 2.35
CA GLY A 203 -3.12 1.79 3.58
C GLY A 203 -3.42 0.59 4.48
N GLY A 204 -4.67 0.14 4.50
CA GLY A 204 -5.08 -1.05 5.24
C GLY A 204 -4.31 -2.32 4.85
N CYS A 205 -3.98 -2.51 3.56
CA CYS A 205 -3.16 -3.64 3.12
C CYS A 205 -1.76 -3.64 3.76
N VAL A 206 -1.17 -2.45 3.91
CA VAL A 206 0.16 -2.25 4.53
C VAL A 206 0.07 -2.39 6.04
N LEU A 207 -0.95 -1.79 6.67
CA LEU A 207 -1.16 -1.86 8.11
C LEU A 207 -1.47 -3.28 8.59
N ASP A 208 -2.24 -4.06 7.83
CA ASP A 208 -2.49 -5.48 8.13
C ASP A 208 -1.18 -6.28 8.06
N ALA A 209 -0.34 -6.06 7.03
CA ALA A 209 0.96 -6.70 6.95
C ALA A 209 1.85 -6.39 8.17
N LEU A 210 1.97 -5.11 8.54
CA LEU A 210 2.76 -4.69 9.70
C LEU A 210 2.19 -5.25 11.01
N SER A 211 0.86 -5.32 11.14
CA SER A 211 0.21 -5.93 12.29
C SER A 211 0.50 -7.43 12.41
N GLU A 212 0.54 -8.16 11.29
CA GLU A 212 0.90 -9.58 11.30
C GLU A 212 2.38 -9.81 11.63
N MET A 213 3.28 -8.99 11.08
CA MET A 213 4.71 -9.03 11.40
C MET A 213 4.95 -8.75 12.90
N GLU A 214 4.26 -7.75 13.47
CA GLU A 214 4.31 -7.47 14.91
C GLU A 214 3.88 -8.68 15.74
N LYS A 215 2.81 -9.38 15.37
CA LYS A 215 2.34 -10.58 16.09
C LYS A 215 3.37 -11.71 16.11
N THR A 216 4.24 -11.79 15.09
CA THR A 216 5.38 -12.73 15.05
C THR A 216 6.61 -12.25 15.81
N GLY A 217 6.51 -11.13 16.55
CA GLY A 217 7.59 -10.58 17.39
C GLY A 217 8.48 -9.54 16.71
N ASP A 218 8.17 -9.10 15.48
CA ASP A 218 8.96 -8.10 14.77
C ASP A 218 8.77 -6.69 15.37
N GLN A 219 9.72 -6.27 16.20
CA GLN A 219 9.69 -4.96 16.87
C GLN A 219 9.77 -3.78 15.89
N LYS A 220 10.48 -3.92 14.77
CA LYS A 220 10.58 -2.84 13.77
C LYS A 220 9.24 -2.65 13.06
N ALA A 221 8.52 -3.74 12.80
CA ALA A 221 7.16 -3.66 12.28
C ALA A 221 6.21 -3.01 13.31
N ALA A 222 6.32 -3.35 14.59
CA ALA A 222 5.50 -2.78 15.66
C ALA A 222 5.69 -1.26 15.84
N GLU A 223 6.95 -0.80 15.80
CA GLU A 223 7.31 0.62 15.82
C GLU A 223 6.75 1.34 14.59
N ASN A 224 6.98 0.78 13.40
CA ASN A 224 6.52 1.40 12.16
C ASN A 224 4.99 1.39 12.02
N LEU A 225 4.30 0.36 12.51
CA LEU A 225 2.84 0.34 12.58
C LEU A 225 2.32 1.52 13.41
N SER A 226 2.88 1.72 14.60
CA SER A 226 2.52 2.83 15.49
C SER A 226 2.74 4.18 14.82
N ARG A 227 3.87 4.30 14.12
CA ARG A 227 4.25 5.50 13.37
C ARG A 227 3.28 5.79 12.21
N HIS A 228 2.95 4.78 11.40
CA HIS A 228 1.98 4.92 10.31
C HIS A 228 0.60 5.35 10.84
N LEU A 229 0.12 4.71 11.91
CA LEU A 229 -1.15 5.08 12.53
C LEU A 229 -1.13 6.52 13.08
N SER A 230 -0.01 7.00 13.65
CA SER A 230 0.09 8.37 14.18
C SER A 230 -0.07 9.46 13.11
N HIS A 231 0.12 9.14 11.82
CA HIS A 231 -0.12 10.07 10.72
C HIS A 231 -1.60 10.23 10.38
N PHE A 232 -2.45 9.27 10.76
CA PHE A 232 -3.87 9.24 10.42
C PHE A 232 -4.79 9.33 11.64
N LEU A 233 -4.29 9.07 12.85
CA LEU A 233 -5.07 9.12 14.09
C LEU A 233 -4.83 10.43 14.83
N HIS A 234 -5.91 11.02 15.33
CA HIS A 234 -5.90 12.22 16.16
C HIS A 234 -6.79 11.98 17.37
N GLU A 235 -6.27 12.28 18.57
CA GLU A 235 -6.95 11.97 19.83
C GLU A 235 -8.34 12.63 19.95
N ASP A 236 -8.48 13.89 19.54
CA ASP A 236 -9.75 14.63 19.70
C ASP A 236 -10.84 14.25 18.68
N TYR A 237 -10.52 14.25 17.38
CA TYR A 237 -11.53 14.08 16.32
C TYR A 237 -11.46 12.73 15.60
N GLY A 238 -10.51 11.86 15.93
CA GLY A 238 -10.48 10.47 15.46
C GLY A 238 -9.52 10.26 14.29
N VAL A 239 -9.98 10.45 13.06
CA VAL A 239 -9.15 10.23 11.86
C VAL A 239 -8.81 11.54 11.15
N ARG A 240 -7.65 11.59 10.49
CA ARG A 240 -7.17 12.72 9.68
C ARG A 240 -6.65 12.20 8.35
N TYR A 241 -7.39 12.44 7.28
CA TYR A 241 -7.00 12.06 5.92
C TYR A 241 -7.86 12.81 4.90
N GLU A 242 -7.60 12.56 3.62
CA GLU A 242 -8.32 13.17 2.51
C GLU A 242 -9.11 12.12 1.72
N ASN A 243 -10.26 12.52 1.19
CA ASN A 243 -11.09 11.66 0.34
C ASN A 243 -10.44 11.42 -1.05
N PRO A 244 -11.03 10.56 -1.91
CA PRO A 244 -10.56 10.34 -3.28
C PRO A 244 -10.60 11.57 -4.23
N HIS A 245 -11.02 12.74 -3.76
CA HIS A 245 -10.96 14.03 -4.46
C HIS A 245 -9.94 14.99 -3.83
N THR A 246 -9.22 14.53 -2.80
CA THR A 246 -8.22 15.27 -2.01
C THR A 246 -8.83 16.34 -1.09
N GLU A 247 -10.11 16.19 -0.75
CA GLU A 247 -10.80 17.06 0.22
C GLU A 247 -10.59 16.50 1.64
N PRO A 248 -10.28 17.34 2.65
CA PRO A 248 -10.13 16.91 4.04
C PRO A 248 -11.39 16.23 4.61
N LEU A 249 -11.19 15.10 5.28
CA LEU A 249 -12.27 14.30 5.90
C LEU A 249 -12.05 14.08 7.40
N ASP A 250 -11.48 15.08 8.07
CA ASP A 250 -11.14 14.99 9.49
C ASP A 250 -12.36 14.60 10.34
N GLY A 251 -12.18 13.54 11.13
CA GLY A 251 -13.19 12.93 12.00
C GLY A 251 -14.37 12.28 11.31
N ARG A 252 -14.32 12.09 9.98
CA ARG A 252 -15.42 11.55 9.17
C ARG A 252 -14.94 10.43 8.23
N PHE A 253 -15.88 9.69 7.66
CA PHE A 253 -15.63 8.60 6.71
C PHE A 253 -16.27 8.91 5.35
N ASN A 254 -15.59 8.53 4.27
CA ASN A 254 -16.04 8.71 2.89
C ASN A 254 -16.87 7.52 2.42
N SER A 255 -16.40 6.30 2.70
CA SER A 255 -16.91 5.07 2.09
C SER A 255 -16.67 3.85 2.96
N ILE A 256 -17.42 2.77 2.72
CA ILE A 256 -17.22 1.47 3.38
C ILE A 256 -15.86 0.81 3.08
N GLU A 257 -15.09 1.33 2.13
CA GLU A 257 -13.73 0.86 1.86
C GLU A 257 -12.68 1.49 2.80
N ASP A 258 -13.07 2.48 3.60
CA ASP A 258 -12.16 3.20 4.50
C ASP A 258 -11.79 2.38 5.75
N PHE A 259 -12.37 1.18 5.91
CA PHE A 259 -12.43 0.48 7.19
C PHE A 259 -11.37 -0.60 7.38
N LEU A 260 -10.65 -1.01 6.33
CA LEU A 260 -9.57 -1.99 6.46
C LEU A 260 -8.51 -1.59 7.51
N PRO A 261 -8.06 -0.32 7.64
CA PRO A 261 -7.15 0.12 8.70
C PRO A 261 -7.61 -0.22 10.12
N PHE A 262 -8.93 -0.36 10.35
CA PHE A 262 -9.46 -0.64 11.68
C PHE A 262 -9.12 -2.03 12.19
N SER A 263 -8.74 -2.99 11.32
CA SER A 263 -8.17 -4.26 11.78
C SER A 263 -6.87 -4.06 12.58
N ALA A 264 -6.04 -3.10 12.20
CA ALA A 264 -4.82 -2.76 12.93
C ALA A 264 -5.08 -1.76 14.08
N ILE A 265 -5.96 -0.76 13.86
CA ILE A 265 -6.28 0.26 14.88
C ILE A 265 -6.89 -0.38 16.12
N ILE A 266 -7.85 -1.31 15.98
CA ILE A 266 -8.49 -1.98 17.12
C ILE A 266 -7.44 -2.72 17.98
N ARG A 267 -6.47 -3.38 17.34
CA ARG A 267 -5.43 -4.13 18.06
C ARG A 267 -4.41 -3.20 18.74
N LYS A 268 -4.01 -2.12 18.05
CA LYS A 268 -2.94 -1.23 18.52
C LYS A 268 -3.42 -0.14 19.48
N ARG A 269 -4.63 0.35 19.27
CA ARG A 269 -5.25 1.47 19.99
C ARG A 269 -6.72 1.16 20.33
N PRO A 270 -7.00 0.10 21.10
CA PRO A 270 -8.37 -0.42 21.33
C PRO A 270 -9.36 0.58 21.96
N GLN A 271 -8.85 1.62 22.62
CA GLN A 271 -9.66 2.66 23.27
C GLN A 271 -9.80 3.94 22.43
N HIS A 272 -9.23 3.97 21.22
CA HIS A 272 -9.22 5.18 20.42
C HIS A 272 -10.64 5.54 19.93
N PRO A 273 -11.07 6.81 20.04
CA PRO A 273 -12.46 7.21 19.79
C PRO A 273 -12.92 7.02 18.34
N SER A 274 -11.98 6.88 17.39
CA SER A 274 -12.33 6.60 16.00
C SER A 274 -13.01 5.24 15.81
N ILE A 275 -12.76 4.25 16.67
CA ILE A 275 -13.26 2.87 16.49
C ILE A 275 -14.78 2.84 16.54
N GLU A 276 -15.40 3.39 17.59
CA GLU A 276 -16.85 3.39 17.72
C GLU A 276 -17.52 4.21 16.61
N ARG A 277 -16.95 5.39 16.28
CA ARG A 277 -17.44 6.23 15.18
C ARG A 277 -17.39 5.50 13.84
N ALA A 278 -16.32 4.75 13.61
CA ALA A 278 -16.13 3.97 12.41
C ALA A 278 -17.19 2.85 12.30
N MET A 279 -17.36 2.08 13.36
CA MET A 279 -18.32 0.97 13.34
C MET A 279 -19.76 1.47 13.22
N GLN A 280 -20.11 2.57 13.89
CA GLN A 280 -21.41 3.23 13.71
C GLN A 280 -21.63 3.69 12.27
N PHE A 281 -20.63 4.27 11.62
CA PHE A 281 -20.73 4.65 10.21
C PHE A 281 -20.98 3.42 9.32
N LEU A 282 -20.25 2.32 9.49
CA LEU A 282 -20.47 1.10 8.71
C LEU A 282 -21.91 0.58 8.85
N LEU A 283 -22.43 0.55 10.07
CA LEU A 283 -23.77 0.02 10.36
C LEU A 283 -24.91 0.87 9.74
N GLN A 284 -24.66 2.14 9.40
CA GLN A 284 -25.64 2.97 8.67
C GLN A 284 -25.89 2.48 7.24
N TYR A 285 -24.98 1.68 6.68
CA TYR A 285 -25.09 1.11 5.33
C TYR A 285 -25.64 -0.32 5.34
N GLU A 286 -26.02 -0.84 6.51
CA GLU A 286 -26.63 -2.17 6.64
C GLU A 286 -28.01 -2.19 5.98
N GLN A 287 -28.19 -3.12 5.05
CA GLN A 287 -29.45 -3.39 4.36
C GLN A 287 -30.34 -4.32 5.21
N PRO A 288 -31.65 -4.45 4.89
CA PRO A 288 -32.57 -5.31 5.67
C PRO A 288 -32.12 -6.78 5.80
N ASP A 289 -31.37 -7.28 4.81
CA ASP A 289 -30.80 -8.62 4.83
C ASP A 289 -29.41 -8.68 5.50
N GLY A 290 -28.99 -7.64 6.22
CA GLY A 290 -27.73 -7.55 6.95
C GLY A 290 -26.49 -7.28 6.11
N LEU A 291 -26.60 -7.16 4.78
CA LEU A 291 -25.46 -6.82 3.93
C LEU A 291 -25.12 -5.33 4.09
N ILE A 292 -23.86 -4.99 4.32
CA ILE A 292 -23.40 -3.60 4.39
C ILE A 292 -22.85 -3.21 3.02
N ILE A 293 -23.58 -2.33 2.31
CA ILE A 293 -23.26 -1.85 0.98
C ILE A 293 -23.70 -0.39 0.78
N SER A 294 -23.04 0.31 -0.16
CA SER A 294 -23.45 1.65 -0.57
C SER A 294 -24.42 1.59 -1.76
N GLY A 295 -25.67 2.01 -1.52
CA GLY A 295 -26.74 1.96 -2.52
C GLY A 295 -27.02 0.52 -2.97
N ASN A 296 -27.05 0.29 -4.28
CA ASN A 296 -27.34 -1.02 -4.86
C ASN A 296 -26.09 -1.85 -5.21
N LYS A 297 -24.89 -1.33 -4.99
CA LYS A 297 -23.63 -1.93 -5.47
C LYS A 297 -22.99 -2.78 -4.39
N MET A 298 -22.57 -3.98 -4.77
CA MET A 298 -21.79 -4.88 -3.93
C MET A 298 -20.49 -5.26 -4.61
N SER A 299 -19.47 -5.53 -3.82
CA SER A 299 -18.18 -5.92 -4.35
C SER A 299 -17.41 -6.85 -3.42
N THR A 300 -16.45 -7.59 -3.98
CA THR A 300 -15.59 -8.50 -3.21
C THR A 300 -14.62 -7.76 -2.27
N GLU A 301 -14.30 -6.48 -2.51
CA GLU A 301 -13.52 -5.63 -1.59
C GLU A 301 -14.12 -5.67 -0.19
N GLY A 302 -15.46 -5.63 -0.07
CA GLY A 302 -16.13 -5.64 1.22
C GLY A 302 -15.91 -6.91 2.05
N CYS A 303 -15.47 -8.02 1.45
CA CYS A 303 -15.02 -9.19 2.20
C CYS A 303 -13.76 -8.88 3.02
N TYR A 304 -12.89 -8.01 2.51
CA TYR A 304 -11.65 -7.62 3.19
C TYR A 304 -11.78 -6.28 3.92
N THR A 305 -12.45 -5.29 3.36
CA THR A 305 -12.54 -3.94 3.94
C THR A 305 -13.65 -3.78 4.97
N VAL A 306 -14.68 -4.66 4.96
CA VAL A 306 -15.81 -4.59 5.90
C VAL A 306 -15.86 -5.83 6.79
N ALA A 307 -15.93 -7.02 6.20
CA ALA A 307 -16.10 -8.26 6.98
C ALA A 307 -14.94 -8.48 7.95
N TYR A 308 -13.69 -8.31 7.49
CA TYR A 308 -12.52 -8.53 8.34
C TYR A 308 -12.44 -7.55 9.53
N PRO A 309 -12.53 -6.21 9.36
CA PRO A 309 -12.59 -5.30 10.51
C PRO A 309 -13.74 -5.60 11.49
N LEU A 310 -14.91 -6.01 11.00
CA LEU A 310 -16.02 -6.44 11.86
C LEU A 310 -15.67 -7.69 12.67
N ALA A 311 -14.93 -8.66 12.11
CA ALA A 311 -14.48 -9.83 12.86
C ALA A 311 -13.52 -9.42 13.98
N VAL A 312 -12.54 -8.54 13.69
CA VAL A 312 -11.61 -8.03 14.70
C VAL A 312 -12.36 -7.29 15.81
N TRP A 313 -13.37 -6.50 15.45
CA TRP A 313 -14.20 -5.79 16.41
C TRP A 313 -15.06 -6.74 17.25
N ALA A 314 -15.63 -7.78 16.65
CA ALA A 314 -16.39 -8.81 17.34
C ALA A 314 -15.55 -9.51 18.42
N VAL A 315 -14.31 -9.88 18.08
CA VAL A 315 -13.34 -10.47 19.03
C VAL A 315 -13.02 -9.52 20.15
N TYR A 316 -12.70 -8.26 19.82
CA TYR A 316 -12.42 -7.25 20.84
C TYR A 316 -13.59 -7.00 21.80
N LYS A 317 -14.84 -7.03 21.30
CA LYS A 317 -16.05 -6.83 22.09
C LYS A 317 -16.59 -8.11 22.74
N HIS A 318 -16.04 -9.27 22.40
CA HIS A 318 -16.61 -10.58 22.72
C HIS A 318 -18.10 -10.67 22.33
N ASP A 319 -18.46 -10.17 21.14
CA ASP A 319 -19.85 -10.06 20.67
C ASP A 319 -20.12 -11.00 19.47
N ALA A 320 -20.89 -12.06 19.74
CA ALA A 320 -21.29 -13.05 18.74
C ALA A 320 -22.19 -12.48 17.63
N ALA A 321 -22.98 -11.43 17.91
CA ALA A 321 -23.84 -10.81 16.91
C ALA A 321 -23.01 -10.04 15.88
N ILE A 322 -21.93 -9.37 16.31
CA ILE A 322 -20.98 -8.72 15.41
C ILE A 322 -20.21 -9.78 14.60
N ALA A 323 -19.82 -10.90 15.22
CA ALA A 323 -19.19 -12.02 14.52
C ALA A 323 -20.10 -12.56 13.41
N GLN A 324 -21.38 -12.76 13.70
CA GLN A 324 -22.37 -13.19 12.69
C GLN A 324 -22.55 -12.15 11.57
N LYS A 325 -22.54 -10.84 11.88
CA LYS A 325 -22.57 -9.78 10.85
C LYS A 325 -21.35 -9.85 9.92
N SER A 326 -20.15 -10.10 10.47
CA SER A 326 -18.93 -10.29 9.69
C SER A 326 -19.05 -11.48 8.73
N ILE A 327 -19.44 -12.66 9.23
CA ILE A 327 -19.65 -13.86 8.42
C ILE A 327 -20.65 -13.58 7.29
N ARG A 328 -21.78 -12.94 7.63
CA ARG A 328 -22.84 -12.61 6.68
C ARG A 328 -22.39 -11.69 5.54
N GLN A 329 -21.41 -10.81 5.78
CA GLN A 329 -20.83 -9.98 4.73
C GLN A 329 -20.17 -10.81 3.62
N ILE A 330 -19.48 -11.91 3.97
CA ILE A 330 -18.83 -12.81 3.01
C ILE A 330 -19.87 -13.70 2.34
N SER A 331 -20.74 -14.35 3.12
CA SER A 331 -21.75 -15.27 2.61
C SER A 331 -22.64 -14.62 1.55
N LEU A 332 -23.17 -13.42 1.82
CA LEU A 332 -24.04 -12.73 0.88
C LEU A 332 -23.28 -12.30 -0.37
N ARG A 333 -22.07 -11.73 -0.24
CA ARG A 333 -21.25 -11.37 -1.40
C ARG A 333 -20.94 -12.58 -2.28
N ALA A 334 -20.57 -13.71 -1.69
CA ALA A 334 -20.31 -14.94 -2.44
C ALA A 334 -21.56 -15.41 -3.20
N ARG A 335 -22.75 -15.39 -2.59
CA ARG A 335 -23.99 -15.79 -3.27
C ARG A 335 -24.31 -14.96 -4.52
N TYR A 336 -23.99 -13.67 -4.51
CA TYR A 336 -24.23 -12.79 -5.66
C TYR A 336 -23.09 -12.81 -6.68
N LEU A 337 -21.85 -12.89 -6.22
CA LEU A 337 -20.66 -12.61 -7.03
C LEU A 337 -19.93 -13.87 -7.51
N MET A 338 -20.17 -15.01 -6.86
CA MET A 338 -19.51 -16.28 -7.18
C MET A 338 -20.47 -17.24 -7.88
N SER A 339 -19.96 -17.88 -8.93
CA SER A 339 -20.65 -18.91 -9.70
C SER A 339 -19.69 -20.04 -10.05
N ASP A 340 -20.20 -21.12 -10.64
CA ASP A 340 -19.36 -22.22 -11.16
C ASP A 340 -18.45 -21.77 -12.31
N HIS A 341 -18.77 -20.65 -12.96
CA HIS A 341 -18.05 -20.13 -14.11
C HIS A 341 -17.07 -19.01 -13.77
N GLY A 342 -16.95 -18.61 -12.50
CA GLY A 342 -16.02 -17.58 -12.06
C GLY A 342 -16.55 -16.68 -10.95
N ILE A 343 -15.70 -15.74 -10.55
CA ILE A 343 -15.95 -14.77 -9.48
C ILE A 343 -15.95 -13.37 -10.08
N HIS A 344 -17.03 -12.62 -9.90
CA HIS A 344 -17.14 -11.23 -10.32
C HIS A 344 -16.71 -10.33 -9.17
N GLN A 345 -15.87 -9.33 -9.42
CA GLN A 345 -15.51 -8.40 -8.34
C GLN A 345 -16.68 -7.50 -7.96
N GLN A 346 -17.54 -7.13 -8.90
CA GLN A 346 -18.63 -6.20 -8.64
C GLN A 346 -19.95 -6.75 -9.16
N GLY A 347 -21.03 -6.42 -8.46
CA GLY A 347 -22.39 -6.63 -8.91
C GLY A 347 -23.39 -5.67 -8.27
N THR A 348 -24.65 -5.84 -8.62
CA THR A 348 -25.78 -5.08 -8.08
C THR A 348 -26.91 -6.02 -7.67
N ARG A 349 -27.81 -5.60 -6.78
CA ARG A 349 -28.92 -6.48 -6.36
C ARG A 349 -29.92 -6.78 -7.47
N ASP A 350 -29.96 -5.96 -8.52
CA ASP A 350 -30.77 -6.20 -9.72
C ASP A 350 -30.11 -7.19 -10.71
N GLY A 351 -28.91 -7.68 -10.41
CA GLY A 351 -28.27 -8.78 -11.12
C GLY A 351 -27.18 -8.39 -12.13
N SER A 352 -26.80 -7.11 -12.23
CA SER A 352 -25.63 -6.75 -13.05
C SER A 352 -24.34 -7.29 -12.42
N LEU A 353 -23.42 -7.77 -13.24
CA LEU A 353 -22.12 -8.32 -12.84
C LEU A 353 -21.01 -7.73 -13.71
N ALA A 354 -19.85 -7.47 -13.11
CA ALA A 354 -18.69 -6.90 -13.77
C ALA A 354 -17.38 -7.46 -13.20
N PHE A 355 -16.28 -7.27 -13.94
CA PHE A 355 -14.93 -7.69 -13.56
C PHE A 355 -14.84 -9.19 -13.26
N LYS A 356 -15.44 -10.02 -14.13
CA LYS A 356 -15.36 -11.48 -14.03
C LYS A 356 -13.89 -11.92 -14.03
N ASN A 357 -13.51 -12.71 -13.03
CA ASN A 357 -12.18 -13.27 -12.83
C ASN A 357 -11.05 -12.23 -12.77
N TRP A 358 -11.36 -11.02 -12.31
CA TRP A 358 -10.34 -10.02 -12.00
C TRP A 358 -9.56 -10.45 -10.75
N GLY A 359 -8.25 -10.68 -10.90
CA GLY A 359 -7.41 -11.33 -9.91
C GLY A 359 -7.37 -10.62 -8.56
N ARG A 360 -7.32 -9.28 -8.55
CA ARG A 360 -7.35 -8.53 -7.28
C ARG A 360 -8.74 -8.59 -6.62
N GLY A 361 -9.80 -8.63 -7.40
CA GLY A 361 -11.15 -8.89 -6.90
C GLY A 361 -11.27 -10.24 -6.20
N ILE A 362 -10.68 -11.29 -6.80
CA ILE A 362 -10.62 -12.62 -6.19
C ILE A 362 -9.78 -12.60 -4.92
N ALA A 363 -8.63 -11.91 -4.93
CA ALA A 363 -7.80 -11.75 -3.75
C ALA A 363 -8.58 -11.17 -2.56
N TRP A 364 -9.42 -10.16 -2.79
CA TRP A 364 -10.25 -9.59 -1.71
C TRP A 364 -11.27 -10.56 -1.12
N LEU A 365 -11.90 -11.38 -1.96
CA LEU A 365 -12.79 -12.44 -1.48
C LEU A 365 -12.00 -13.46 -0.65
N MET A 366 -10.91 -14.00 -1.20
CA MET A 366 -10.16 -15.08 -0.57
C MET A 366 -9.47 -14.63 0.71
N LEU A 367 -8.73 -13.52 0.64
CA LEU A 367 -7.97 -13.00 1.78
C LEU A 367 -8.92 -12.51 2.89
N GLY A 368 -9.99 -11.80 2.54
CA GLY A 368 -11.03 -11.41 3.49
C GLY A 368 -11.67 -12.62 4.18
N THR A 369 -11.99 -13.68 3.41
CA THR A 369 -12.55 -14.92 3.96
C THR A 369 -11.59 -15.63 4.91
N ALA A 370 -10.33 -15.84 4.49
CA ALA A 370 -9.33 -16.50 5.33
C ALA A 370 -9.07 -15.72 6.62
N LYS A 371 -8.97 -14.38 6.54
CA LYS A 371 -8.77 -13.50 7.70
C LYS A 371 -9.96 -13.50 8.66
N VAL A 372 -11.20 -13.50 8.17
CA VAL A 372 -12.40 -13.61 9.02
C VAL A 372 -12.44 -14.97 9.72
N ILE A 373 -12.21 -16.08 9.01
CA ILE A 373 -12.19 -17.40 9.63
C ILE A 373 -11.11 -17.46 10.73
N ARG A 374 -9.89 -17.00 10.42
CA ARG A 374 -8.78 -16.97 11.39
C ARG A 374 -9.17 -16.20 12.64
N GLU A 375 -9.58 -14.94 12.47
CA GLU A 375 -9.86 -14.03 13.57
C GLU A 375 -10.95 -14.60 14.48
N LEU A 376 -12.04 -15.09 13.90
CA LEU A 376 -13.15 -15.63 14.67
C LEU A 376 -12.79 -16.95 15.38
N LYS A 377 -12.02 -17.84 14.75
CA LYS A 377 -11.53 -19.07 15.40
C LYS A 377 -10.61 -18.75 16.58
N GLU A 378 -9.59 -17.91 16.36
CA GLU A 378 -8.63 -17.51 17.40
C GLU A 378 -9.31 -16.71 18.52
N GLY A 379 -10.41 -15.99 18.22
CA GLY A 379 -11.19 -15.21 19.16
C GLY A 379 -12.31 -15.96 19.91
N GLY A 380 -12.40 -17.29 19.79
CA GLY A 380 -13.38 -18.10 20.53
C GLY A 380 -14.78 -18.23 19.91
N PHE A 381 -14.93 -17.92 18.62
CA PHE A 381 -16.17 -18.05 17.84
C PHE A 381 -16.16 -19.24 16.87
N ASP A 382 -15.26 -20.20 17.06
CA ASP A 382 -15.14 -21.43 16.26
C ASP A 382 -16.42 -22.28 16.23
N HIS A 383 -17.21 -22.22 17.30
CA HIS A 383 -18.50 -22.90 17.45
C HIS A 383 -19.62 -22.34 16.54
N LEU A 384 -19.43 -21.18 15.89
CA LEU A 384 -20.46 -20.60 15.02
C LEU A 384 -20.66 -21.46 13.76
N PRO A 385 -21.84 -22.09 13.55
CA PRO A 385 -22.05 -23.01 12.43
C PRO A 385 -21.89 -22.34 11.06
N ALA A 386 -22.11 -21.03 10.99
CA ALA A 386 -22.01 -20.25 9.76
C ALA A 386 -20.56 -20.15 9.21
N LEU A 387 -19.53 -20.50 9.99
CA LEU A 387 -18.15 -20.59 9.51
C LEU A 387 -17.94 -21.72 8.47
N VAL A 388 -18.83 -22.71 8.44
CA VAL A 388 -18.79 -23.81 7.45
C VAL A 388 -19.03 -23.27 6.03
N GLU A 389 -19.91 -22.28 5.85
CA GLU A 389 -20.15 -21.65 4.54
C GLU A 389 -18.89 -20.96 4.01
N LEU A 390 -18.17 -20.25 4.89
CA LEU A 390 -16.92 -19.55 4.55
C LEU A 390 -15.81 -20.53 4.15
N THR A 391 -15.76 -21.69 4.81
CA THR A 391 -14.83 -22.78 4.45
C THR A 391 -15.05 -23.23 3.01
N TYR A 392 -16.30 -23.48 2.62
CA TYR A 392 -16.65 -23.88 1.25
C TYR A 392 -16.34 -22.78 0.23
N ILE A 393 -16.62 -21.51 0.56
CA ILE A 393 -16.30 -20.37 -0.30
C ILE A 393 -14.80 -20.30 -0.57
N LEU A 394 -13.97 -20.42 0.48
CA LEU A 394 -12.51 -20.38 0.36
C LEU A 394 -11.97 -21.55 -0.46
N GLN A 395 -12.43 -22.78 -0.20
CA GLN A 395 -12.02 -23.98 -0.94
C GLN A 395 -12.36 -23.88 -2.43
N ARG A 396 -13.55 -23.39 -2.77
CA ARG A 396 -13.95 -23.22 -4.17
C ARG A 396 -13.14 -22.14 -4.88
N ALA A 397 -12.89 -21.02 -4.22
CA ALA A 397 -12.07 -19.96 -4.80
C ALA A 397 -10.62 -20.44 -4.99
N ALA A 398 -10.06 -21.17 -4.03
CA ALA A 398 -8.73 -21.78 -4.12
C ALA A 398 -8.62 -22.77 -5.29
N ALA A 399 -9.62 -23.63 -5.48
CA ALA A 399 -9.68 -24.54 -6.62
C ALA A 399 -9.72 -23.79 -7.96
N LEU A 400 -10.50 -22.71 -8.07
CA LEU A 400 -10.57 -21.90 -9.29
C LEU A 400 -9.21 -21.27 -9.64
N VAL A 401 -8.56 -20.60 -8.68
CA VAL A 401 -7.35 -19.82 -8.96
C VAL A 401 -6.14 -20.70 -9.24
N THR A 402 -6.03 -21.86 -8.61
CA THR A 402 -4.86 -22.73 -8.77
C THR A 402 -4.74 -23.29 -10.19
N HIS A 403 -5.85 -23.57 -10.87
CA HIS A 403 -5.83 -23.98 -12.28
C HIS A 403 -5.42 -22.86 -13.25
N LEU A 404 -5.38 -21.62 -12.78
CA LEU A 404 -5.12 -20.42 -13.58
C LEU A 404 -3.80 -19.73 -13.19
N GLN A 405 -3.01 -20.35 -12.31
CA GLN A 405 -1.67 -19.88 -11.98
C GLN A 405 -0.74 -20.12 -13.18
N THR A 406 0.11 -19.15 -13.53
CA THR A 406 1.12 -19.34 -14.58
C THR A 406 2.23 -20.27 -14.10
N SER A 407 3.05 -20.75 -15.05
CA SER A 407 4.24 -21.58 -14.74
C SER A 407 5.26 -20.88 -13.84
N ASP A 408 5.28 -19.54 -13.82
CA ASP A 408 6.11 -18.74 -12.92
C ASP A 408 5.46 -18.52 -11.53
N GLY A 409 4.32 -19.17 -11.26
CA GLY A 409 3.62 -19.06 -9.99
C GLY A 409 2.83 -17.76 -9.81
N LEU A 410 2.50 -17.05 -10.88
CA LEU A 410 1.85 -15.73 -10.79
C LEU A 410 0.46 -15.76 -11.42
N TRP A 411 -0.31 -14.70 -11.18
CA TRP A 411 -1.63 -14.49 -11.76
C TRP A 411 -1.66 -13.21 -12.60
N ARG A 412 -2.46 -13.28 -13.67
CA ARG A 412 -2.75 -12.15 -14.56
C ARG A 412 -3.79 -11.23 -13.93
N SER A 413 -3.87 -9.99 -14.41
CA SER A 413 -4.89 -9.05 -13.91
C SER A 413 -6.30 -9.62 -14.08
N PHE A 414 -6.58 -10.27 -15.21
CA PHE A 414 -7.72 -11.18 -15.37
C PHE A 414 -7.18 -12.60 -15.50
N ILE A 415 -7.45 -13.44 -14.50
CA ILE A 415 -6.70 -14.69 -14.30
C ILE A 415 -6.99 -15.75 -15.37
N ASP A 416 -8.16 -15.68 -16.00
CA ASP A 416 -8.61 -16.57 -17.07
C ASP A 416 -8.21 -16.10 -18.48
N ARG A 417 -7.51 -14.96 -18.59
CA ARG A 417 -7.15 -14.34 -19.87
C ARG A 417 -5.63 -14.37 -20.08
N PRO A 418 -5.08 -15.34 -20.83
CA PRO A 418 -3.64 -15.52 -20.98
C PRO A 418 -2.94 -14.34 -21.68
N GLU A 419 -3.66 -13.53 -22.44
CA GLU A 419 -3.15 -12.33 -23.11
C GLU A 419 -2.96 -11.14 -22.16
N VAL A 420 -3.63 -11.12 -21.00
CA VAL A 420 -3.57 -10.00 -20.06
C VAL A 420 -2.28 -10.06 -19.23
N ALA A 421 -1.57 -8.95 -19.06
CA ALA A 421 -0.33 -8.94 -18.30
C ALA A 421 -0.49 -9.37 -16.82
N ILE A 422 0.60 -9.89 -16.24
CA ILE A 422 0.73 -10.23 -14.81
C ILE A 422 0.35 -9.03 -13.93
N ASP A 423 -0.31 -9.33 -12.81
CA ASP A 423 -0.57 -8.39 -11.71
C ASP A 423 0.05 -8.93 -10.42
N THR A 424 1.11 -8.29 -9.96
CA THR A 424 1.83 -8.70 -8.74
C THR A 424 1.00 -8.48 -7.48
N SER A 425 0.07 -7.51 -7.47
CA SER A 425 -0.83 -7.32 -6.33
C SER A 425 -1.89 -8.44 -6.24
N ALA A 426 -2.47 -8.84 -7.37
CA ALA A 426 -3.36 -9.99 -7.43
C ALA A 426 -2.63 -11.27 -7.01
N SER A 427 -1.42 -11.47 -7.56
CA SER A 427 -0.60 -12.65 -7.25
C SER A 427 -0.27 -12.74 -5.77
N ALA A 428 0.23 -11.66 -5.18
CA ALA A 428 0.55 -11.62 -3.76
C ALA A 428 -0.68 -11.84 -2.87
N GLY A 429 -1.81 -11.20 -3.17
CA GLY A 429 -3.04 -11.35 -2.39
C GLY A 429 -3.67 -12.74 -2.47
N ILE A 430 -3.70 -13.35 -3.66
CA ILE A 430 -4.18 -14.73 -3.85
C ILE A 430 -3.29 -15.71 -3.11
N ALA A 431 -1.96 -15.63 -3.31
CA ALA A 431 -1.01 -16.51 -2.63
C ALA A 431 -1.06 -16.36 -1.11
N ALA A 432 -1.19 -15.13 -0.59
CA ALA A 432 -1.35 -14.90 0.84
C ALA A 432 -2.61 -15.61 1.38
N ALA A 433 -3.72 -15.56 0.64
CA ALA A 433 -4.95 -16.24 1.03
C ALA A 433 -4.84 -17.77 0.97
N LEU A 434 -4.08 -18.33 0.02
CA LEU A 434 -3.78 -19.77 -0.05
C LEU A 434 -2.97 -20.22 1.18
N ALA A 435 -1.88 -19.51 1.50
CA ALA A 435 -1.06 -19.79 2.67
C ALA A 435 -1.87 -19.65 3.98
N TRP A 436 -2.64 -18.57 4.13
CA TRP A 436 -3.53 -18.42 5.28
C TRP A 436 -4.56 -19.53 5.37
N GLY A 437 -5.16 -19.94 4.24
CA GLY A 437 -6.14 -21.01 4.18
C GLY A 437 -5.58 -22.35 4.66
N ASN A 438 -4.31 -22.64 4.40
CA ASN A 438 -3.62 -23.81 4.94
C ASN A 438 -3.37 -23.66 6.44
N TYR A 439 -2.84 -22.51 6.89
CA TYR A 439 -2.57 -22.24 8.31
C TYR A 439 -3.81 -22.42 9.20
N ILE A 440 -4.99 -22.00 8.74
CA ILE A 440 -6.25 -22.17 9.49
C ILE A 440 -6.90 -23.56 9.34
N GLY A 441 -6.23 -24.51 8.68
CA GLY A 441 -6.67 -25.89 8.49
C GLY A 441 -7.80 -26.08 7.48
N ILE A 442 -7.98 -25.16 6.53
CA ILE A 442 -9.07 -25.20 5.53
C ILE A 442 -8.61 -25.70 4.16
N LEU A 443 -7.37 -25.36 3.78
CA LEU A 443 -6.76 -25.76 2.52
C LEU A 443 -5.63 -26.77 2.75
N GLU A 444 -5.49 -27.71 1.83
CA GLU A 444 -4.42 -28.72 1.84
C GLU A 444 -3.03 -28.11 1.57
N GLU A 445 -1.97 -28.84 1.92
CA GLU A 445 -0.57 -28.42 1.78
C GLU A 445 -0.18 -28.03 0.35
N ARG A 446 -0.75 -28.69 -0.68
CA ARG A 446 -0.51 -28.33 -2.09
C ARG A 446 -0.75 -26.85 -2.38
N TYR A 447 -1.68 -26.19 -1.68
CA TYR A 447 -1.96 -24.77 -1.84
C TYR A 447 -0.84 -23.87 -1.30
N THR A 448 -0.10 -24.34 -0.29
CA THR A 448 1.11 -23.71 0.21
C THR A 448 2.22 -23.75 -0.83
N ASP A 449 2.43 -24.88 -1.53
CA ASP A 449 3.43 -24.99 -2.59
C ASP A 449 3.23 -23.91 -3.67
N GLN A 450 1.98 -23.65 -4.07
CA GLN A 450 1.67 -22.58 -5.02
C GLN A 450 1.94 -21.17 -4.45
N ALA A 451 1.68 -20.96 -3.16
CA ALA A 451 1.98 -19.70 -2.49
C ALA A 451 3.49 -19.45 -2.38
N GLU A 452 4.28 -20.48 -2.07
CA GLU A 452 5.74 -20.42 -2.05
C GLU A 452 6.34 -20.14 -3.42
N LEU A 453 5.82 -20.78 -4.48
CA LEU A 453 6.24 -20.49 -5.85
C LEU A 453 6.00 -19.01 -6.19
N THR A 454 4.88 -18.44 -5.74
CA THR A 454 4.59 -17.01 -5.88
C THR A 454 5.62 -16.15 -5.15
N GLN A 455 5.90 -16.48 -3.87
CA GLN A 455 6.86 -15.77 -3.02
C GLN A 455 8.26 -15.75 -3.65
N GLN A 456 8.70 -16.86 -4.25
CA GLN A 456 10.00 -16.98 -4.90
C GLN A 456 10.13 -16.10 -6.15
N ASN A 457 9.01 -15.83 -6.84
CA ASN A 457 9.01 -15.12 -8.12
C ASN A 457 8.70 -13.62 -8.02
N LEU A 458 7.93 -13.17 -7.02
CA LEU A 458 7.63 -11.75 -6.78
C LEU A 458 8.86 -10.82 -6.69
N PRO A 459 9.99 -11.23 -6.06
CA PRO A 459 11.19 -10.38 -5.96
C PRO A 459 11.75 -9.88 -7.30
N ARG A 460 11.46 -10.58 -8.42
CA ARG A 460 11.85 -10.16 -9.77
C ARG A 460 11.24 -8.83 -10.21
N PHE A 461 10.13 -8.42 -9.57
CA PHE A 461 9.40 -7.19 -9.89
C PHE A 461 9.72 -6.03 -8.94
N LEU A 462 10.71 -6.18 -8.06
CA LEU A 462 11.14 -5.10 -7.18
C LEU A 462 12.04 -4.10 -7.94
N THR A 463 11.81 -2.81 -7.74
CA THR A 463 12.74 -1.77 -8.19
C THR A 463 14.09 -1.92 -7.48
N ALA A 464 15.12 -1.23 -7.98
CA ALA A 464 16.41 -1.20 -7.31
C ALA A 464 16.26 -0.77 -5.83
N ASP A 465 15.40 0.17 -5.53
CA ASP A 465 15.12 0.58 -4.15
C ASP A 465 13.97 -0.18 -3.49
N GLY A 466 13.63 -1.39 -3.94
CA GLY A 466 12.76 -2.34 -3.24
C GLY A 466 11.26 -2.02 -3.23
N LEU A 467 10.75 -1.24 -4.18
CA LEU A 467 9.31 -1.03 -4.36
C LEU A 467 8.74 -2.03 -5.37
N LEU A 468 7.54 -2.55 -5.12
CA LEU A 468 6.92 -3.55 -5.99
C LEU A 468 6.32 -2.90 -7.25
N THR A 469 6.77 -3.36 -8.42
CA THR A 469 6.24 -2.97 -9.74
C THR A 469 5.26 -4.01 -10.27
N GLN A 470 4.79 -3.82 -11.52
CA GLN A 470 3.89 -4.75 -12.21
C GLN A 470 2.53 -4.93 -11.47
N VAL A 471 2.13 -3.93 -10.68
CA VAL A 471 0.83 -3.87 -10.02
C VAL A 471 -0.20 -3.27 -10.97
N SER A 472 -1.42 -3.81 -11.06
CA SER A 472 -2.48 -3.13 -11.83
C SER A 472 -2.94 -1.87 -11.10
N GLN A 473 -3.21 -0.82 -11.87
CA GLN A 473 -3.69 0.44 -11.29
C GLN A 473 -5.05 0.26 -10.58
N ILE A 474 -5.42 1.18 -9.69
CA ILE A 474 -6.78 1.27 -9.17
C ILE A 474 -7.81 1.30 -10.31
N ASN A 475 -8.99 0.71 -10.09
CA ASN A 475 -9.97 0.37 -11.14
C ASN A 475 -10.82 1.55 -11.66
N ARG A 476 -10.37 2.81 -11.47
CA ARG A 476 -11.11 3.99 -11.94
C ARG A 476 -11.25 4.09 -13.46
N GLY A 477 -10.30 3.51 -14.19
CA GLY A 477 -10.38 3.37 -15.65
C GLY A 477 -11.22 2.19 -16.11
N GLY A 478 -11.93 1.50 -15.21
CA GLY A 478 -12.78 0.36 -15.53
C GLY A 478 -12.01 -0.90 -15.96
N GLU A 479 -12.76 -1.87 -16.49
CA GLU A 479 -12.21 -3.14 -16.98
C GLU A 479 -11.16 -2.96 -18.08
N SER A 480 -11.34 -1.98 -18.97
CA SER A 480 -10.40 -1.74 -20.07
C SER A 480 -9.01 -1.37 -19.56
N LEU A 481 -8.91 -0.55 -18.51
CA LEU A 481 -7.64 -0.24 -17.88
C LEU A 481 -7.05 -1.48 -17.19
N GLN A 482 -7.87 -2.26 -16.48
CA GLN A 482 -7.41 -3.47 -15.79
C GLN A 482 -6.95 -4.57 -16.76
N ALA A 483 -7.55 -4.67 -17.94
CA ALA A 483 -7.22 -5.64 -18.98
C ALA A 483 -6.01 -5.20 -19.82
N SER A 484 -5.66 -3.91 -19.82
CA SER A 484 -4.48 -3.39 -20.53
C SER A 484 -3.17 -3.83 -19.87
N ASP A 485 -2.06 -3.56 -20.55
CA ASP A 485 -0.70 -3.78 -20.03
C ASP A 485 -0.21 -2.65 -19.10
N TYR A 486 -1.06 -1.68 -18.76
CA TYR A 486 -0.67 -0.58 -17.88
C TYR A 486 -0.46 -1.07 -16.45
N ARG A 487 0.77 -0.93 -15.96
CA ARG A 487 1.17 -1.33 -14.61
C ARG A 487 1.94 -0.22 -13.91
N VAL A 488 1.88 -0.26 -12.59
CA VAL A 488 2.37 0.80 -11.72
C VAL A 488 3.26 0.23 -10.61
N ILE A 489 3.91 1.14 -9.90
CA ILE A 489 4.49 0.87 -8.59
C ILE A 489 3.40 1.22 -7.57
N ALA A 490 3.12 0.32 -6.63
CA ALA A 490 2.10 0.58 -5.62
C ALA A 490 2.38 -0.11 -4.30
N GLN A 491 2.23 0.66 -3.22
CA GLN A 491 2.50 0.25 -1.85
C GLN A 491 1.48 -0.76 -1.32
N PHE A 492 0.22 -0.70 -1.74
CA PHE A 492 -0.76 -1.73 -1.37
C PHE A 492 -0.33 -3.12 -1.86
N GLY A 493 0.33 -3.20 -3.02
CA GLY A 493 0.94 -4.44 -3.50
C GLY A 493 2.10 -4.91 -2.62
N MET A 494 2.90 -3.98 -2.08
CA MET A 494 3.93 -4.31 -1.08
C MET A 494 3.33 -4.85 0.21
N GLY A 495 2.24 -4.26 0.69
CA GLY A 495 1.48 -4.77 1.83
C GLY A 495 1.01 -6.21 1.60
N LEU A 496 0.44 -6.50 0.44
CA LEU A 496 0.02 -7.87 0.09
C LEU A 496 1.18 -8.85 0.00
N MET A 497 2.32 -8.44 -0.58
CA MET A 497 3.53 -9.27 -0.61
C MET A 497 4.06 -9.56 0.80
N ALA A 498 4.05 -8.57 1.70
CA ALA A 498 4.45 -8.77 3.09
C ALA A 498 3.46 -9.64 3.88
N GLN A 499 2.17 -9.61 3.54
CA GLN A 499 1.19 -10.54 4.11
C GLN A 499 1.41 -11.98 3.65
N LEU A 500 1.83 -12.21 2.40
CA LEU A 500 2.25 -13.53 1.94
C LEU A 500 3.46 -14.02 2.74
N ASP A 501 4.49 -13.19 2.87
CA ASP A 501 5.67 -13.51 3.69
C ASP A 501 5.29 -13.84 5.14
N ALA A 502 4.40 -13.05 5.74
CA ALA A 502 3.90 -13.32 7.08
C ALA A 502 3.18 -14.67 7.15
N ALA A 503 2.22 -14.92 6.26
CA ALA A 503 1.44 -16.16 6.25
C ALA A 503 2.32 -17.42 6.15
N LEU A 504 3.34 -17.39 5.28
CA LEU A 504 4.28 -18.51 5.14
C LEU A 504 5.17 -18.68 6.39
N ASN A 505 5.57 -17.59 7.06
CA ASN A 505 6.31 -17.70 8.32
C ASN A 505 5.47 -18.36 9.43
N TYR A 506 4.15 -18.16 9.47
CA TYR A 506 3.27 -18.84 10.43
C TYR A 506 3.15 -20.35 10.18
N LEU A 507 3.43 -20.83 8.96
CA LEU A 507 3.45 -22.28 8.66
C LEU A 507 4.76 -22.95 9.04
N GLN A 508 5.84 -22.18 9.23
CA GLN A 508 7.17 -22.66 9.57
C GLN A 508 7.44 -22.71 11.09
N ASN A 509 6.62 -22.03 11.89
CA ASN A 509 6.69 -21.96 13.35
C ASN A 509 5.50 -22.67 13.96
#